data_AF-A0A933A5G8-F1
#
_entry.id   AF-A0A933A5G8-F1
#
_cell.length_a   1.000
_cell.length_b   1.000
_cell.length_c   1.000
_cell.angle_alpha   90.00
_cell.angle_beta   90.00
_cell.angle_gamma   90.00
#
_symmetry.space_group_name_H-M   'P 1'
#
loop_
_entity.id
_entity.type
_entity.pdbx_description
1 polymer ?
#
loop_
_entity_poly.entity_id
_entity_poly.type
_entity_poly.pdbx_seq_one_letter_code
_entity_poly.pdbx_strand_id
1 'polypeptide(L)'
;MCASTRVEPLSRDARLDAIRRAYRIAVRDLRACYNPDGVVAGRLHFNAYWARDSFWALFGVLALGDYDQARAHLDLFIRHQLPSGQLPVRVEFVGHTFGGYHTRLARPKVLYRAGGIFRDPVDPAALFIVAAREYFRHTGDMAFCDRFDAVMDRAVRWLIAQDRDGDGLIENRHLADWMDSILKKDKLFNLNVLFYEGLRACEDIKRSLGQTADADMFRQAADRAYARIHGEFWTCEYFTDWIRGRRRGGFSADGNVLAMLFGVATEEQSRRIMAYITTQGLDARTPLRTCHPVYPLRQVFPFYVLAGIPDYHRTLLWPWLGTLNAVNKARLGDREAAVVDLARIGEWFLRENAVAEVYTAEGRPVARRFYHAEVPFAWNAGLYVYAVHALGLEGDRPG
;
A
#
# COMPACT_ATOMS: atom_id res chain seq x y z
N MET A 1 -1.02 28.08 -37.95
CA MET A 1 -1.71 28.20 -36.65
C MET A 1 -2.32 26.85 -36.31
N CYS A 2 -1.64 26.05 -35.48
CA CYS A 2 -2.19 24.75 -35.05
C CYS A 2 -3.13 25.02 -33.88
N ALA A 3 -4.43 24.80 -34.09
CA ALA A 3 -5.43 24.92 -33.05
C ALA A 3 -5.14 23.86 -31.97
N SER A 4 -4.63 24.33 -30.83
CA SER A 4 -4.65 23.55 -29.60
C SER A 4 -6.11 23.37 -29.21
N THR A 5 -6.69 22.21 -29.52
CA THR A 5 -7.95 21.77 -28.95
C THR A 5 -7.76 21.67 -27.44
N ARG A 6 -8.09 22.74 -26.73
CA ARG A 6 -8.32 22.70 -25.28
C ARG A 6 -9.47 21.73 -25.08
N VAL A 7 -9.17 20.53 -24.60
CA VAL A 7 -10.18 19.63 -24.04
C VAL A 7 -10.81 20.40 -22.90
N GLU A 8 -12.09 20.76 -23.03
CA GLU A 8 -12.82 21.39 -21.93
C GLU A 8 -12.77 20.46 -20.72
N PRO A 9 -12.50 20.99 -19.51
CA PRO A 9 -12.47 20.16 -18.32
C PRO A 9 -13.84 19.49 -18.13
N LEU A 10 -13.85 18.17 -17.96
CA LEU A 10 -15.07 17.41 -17.72
C LEU A 10 -15.91 18.06 -16.61
N SER A 11 -17.22 18.16 -16.85
CA SER A 11 -18.17 18.57 -15.82
C SER A 11 -18.07 17.64 -14.61
N ARG A 12 -18.47 18.12 -13.44
CA ARG A 12 -18.47 17.31 -12.22
C ARG A 12 -19.30 16.03 -12.38
N ASP A 13 -20.46 16.10 -13.02
CA ASP A 13 -21.31 14.93 -13.26
C ASP A 13 -20.64 13.90 -14.17
N ALA A 14 -19.94 14.35 -15.21
CA ALA A 14 -19.17 13.45 -16.08
C ALA A 14 -18.02 12.75 -15.33
N ARG A 15 -17.37 13.45 -14.40
CA ARG A 15 -16.34 12.84 -13.52
C ARG A 15 -16.94 11.82 -12.57
N LEU A 16 -18.09 12.12 -11.96
CA LEU A 16 -18.79 11.19 -11.08
C LEU A 16 -19.25 9.93 -11.82
N ASP A 17 -19.76 10.06 -13.05
CA ASP A 17 -20.07 8.90 -13.90
C ASP A 17 -18.82 8.07 -14.21
N ALA A 18 -17.71 8.72 -14.59
CA ALA A 18 -16.45 8.05 -14.84
C ALA A 18 -15.96 7.26 -13.62
N ILE A 19 -16.02 7.86 -12.42
CA ILE A 19 -15.66 7.19 -11.15
C ILE A 19 -16.56 5.98 -10.90
N ARG A 20 -17.88 6.09 -11.05
CA ARG A 20 -18.82 4.97 -10.82
C ARG A 20 -18.61 3.82 -11.80
N ARG A 21 -18.29 4.12 -13.05
CA ARG A 21 -17.97 3.11 -14.07
C ARG A 21 -16.62 2.45 -13.77
N ALA A 22 -15.60 3.23 -13.42
CA ALA A 22 -14.29 2.71 -13.03
C ALA A 22 -14.34 1.89 -11.73
N TYR A 23 -15.18 2.29 -10.77
CA TYR A 23 -15.46 1.56 -9.55
C TYR A 23 -15.99 0.15 -9.86
N ARG A 24 -16.92 0.00 -10.80
CA ARG A 24 -17.40 -1.33 -11.25
C ARG A 24 -16.28 -2.20 -11.82
N ILE A 25 -15.34 -1.60 -12.57
CA ILE A 25 -14.15 -2.30 -13.08
C ILE A 25 -13.24 -2.72 -11.92
N ALA A 26 -12.96 -1.81 -10.98
CA ALA A 26 -12.12 -2.09 -9.82
C ALA A 26 -12.72 -3.20 -8.92
N VAL A 27 -14.04 -3.19 -8.69
CA VAL A 27 -14.72 -4.27 -7.94
C VAL A 27 -14.60 -5.60 -8.67
N ARG A 28 -14.85 -5.63 -9.97
CA ARG A 28 -14.71 -6.84 -10.80
C ARG A 28 -13.30 -7.39 -10.71
N ASP A 29 -12.29 -6.53 -10.88
CA ASP A 29 -10.88 -6.93 -10.93
C ASP A 29 -10.34 -7.34 -9.56
N LEU A 30 -10.76 -6.66 -8.48
CA LEU A 30 -10.46 -7.07 -7.11
C LEU A 30 -11.00 -8.47 -6.81
N ARG A 31 -12.30 -8.69 -7.09
CA ARG A 31 -12.94 -10.01 -6.89
C ARG A 31 -12.39 -11.07 -7.83
N ALA A 32 -11.96 -10.68 -9.03
CA ALA A 32 -11.26 -11.57 -9.93
C ALA A 32 -9.94 -12.07 -9.34
N CYS A 33 -9.33 -11.39 -8.36
CA CYS A 33 -8.14 -11.84 -7.63
C CYS A 33 -8.45 -12.70 -6.38
N TYR A 34 -9.70 -13.10 -6.14
CA TYR A 34 -10.05 -13.94 -5.00
C TYR A 34 -9.73 -15.41 -5.27
N ASN A 35 -9.11 -16.05 -4.29
CA ASN A 35 -8.93 -17.50 -4.21
C ASN A 35 -9.48 -18.00 -2.86
N PRO A 36 -9.65 -19.32 -2.67
CA PRO A 36 -10.20 -19.86 -1.43
C PRO A 36 -9.44 -19.47 -0.15
N ASP A 37 -8.13 -19.25 -0.24
CA ASP A 37 -7.29 -18.89 0.92
C ASP A 37 -7.03 -17.37 1.02
N GLY A 38 -7.72 -16.53 0.24
CA GLY A 38 -7.59 -15.06 0.31
C GLY A 38 -7.37 -14.39 -1.06
N VAL A 39 -6.79 -13.19 -1.05
CA VAL A 39 -6.59 -12.39 -2.28
C VAL A 39 -5.17 -12.59 -2.81
N VAL A 40 -5.01 -12.87 -4.12
CA VAL A 40 -3.71 -12.86 -4.80
C VAL A 40 -3.41 -11.47 -5.38
N ALA A 41 -2.13 -11.15 -5.58
CA ALA A 41 -1.76 -9.82 -6.09
C ALA A 41 -2.23 -9.56 -7.53
N GLY A 42 -2.19 -10.59 -8.38
CA GLY A 42 -2.72 -10.54 -9.74
C GLY A 42 -2.97 -11.93 -10.33
N ARG A 43 -3.16 -12.04 -11.65
CA ARG A 43 -3.51 -13.29 -12.34
C ARG A 43 -2.51 -13.74 -13.41
N LEU A 44 -1.50 -12.94 -13.71
CA LEU A 44 -0.42 -13.21 -14.64
C LEU A 44 0.83 -13.63 -13.86
N HIS A 45 1.80 -12.73 -13.70
CA HIS A 45 3.10 -13.03 -13.10
C HIS A 45 3.05 -12.98 -11.57
N PHE A 46 2.04 -12.30 -11.00
CA PHE A 46 1.83 -12.21 -9.55
C PHE A 46 0.65 -13.04 -9.03
N ASN A 47 0.38 -14.19 -9.67
CA ASN A 47 -0.63 -15.15 -9.22
C ASN A 47 -0.19 -15.92 -7.95
N ALA A 48 0.00 -15.18 -6.86
CA ALA A 48 0.37 -15.64 -5.54
C ALA A 48 -0.13 -14.66 -4.47
N TYR A 49 -0.22 -15.13 -3.23
CA TYR A 49 -0.58 -14.30 -2.08
C TYR A 49 0.67 -13.52 -1.64
N TRP A 50 0.89 -12.36 -2.26
CA TRP A 50 1.93 -11.43 -1.83
C TRP A 50 1.42 -10.61 -0.66
N ALA A 51 2.14 -10.64 0.46
CA ALA A 51 1.67 -10.07 1.72
C ALA A 51 1.28 -8.60 1.59
N ARG A 52 2.20 -7.78 1.06
CA ARG A 52 2.02 -6.34 0.89
C ARG A 52 0.79 -6.00 0.04
N ASP A 53 0.77 -6.52 -1.18
CA ASP A 53 -0.24 -6.26 -2.20
C ASP A 53 -1.63 -6.63 -1.68
N SER A 54 -1.71 -7.79 -1.03
CA SER A 54 -2.97 -8.36 -0.60
C SER A 54 -3.49 -7.69 0.68
N PHE A 55 -2.63 -7.32 1.63
CA PHE A 55 -3.04 -6.57 2.82
C PHE A 55 -3.55 -5.18 2.47
N TRP A 56 -2.97 -4.50 1.49
CA TRP A 56 -3.55 -3.26 0.97
C TRP A 56 -4.86 -3.50 0.23
N ALA A 57 -4.96 -4.58 -0.55
CA ALA A 57 -6.20 -4.95 -1.22
C ALA A 57 -7.34 -5.19 -0.23
N LEU A 58 -7.05 -5.69 0.99
CA LEU A 58 -8.05 -5.96 2.02
C LEU A 58 -8.86 -4.72 2.42
N PHE A 59 -8.33 -3.51 2.30
CA PHE A 59 -9.10 -2.28 2.56
C PHE A 59 -10.32 -2.18 1.63
N GLY A 60 -10.15 -2.56 0.36
CA GLY A 60 -11.25 -2.64 -0.61
C GLY A 60 -12.18 -3.83 -0.36
N VAL A 61 -11.62 -4.99 0.02
CA VAL A 61 -12.41 -6.19 0.38
C VAL A 61 -13.37 -5.89 1.54
N LEU A 62 -12.85 -5.25 2.59
CA LEU A 62 -13.63 -4.85 3.77
C LEU A 62 -14.68 -3.79 3.43
N ALA A 63 -14.36 -2.82 2.56
CA ALA A 63 -15.32 -1.83 2.08
C ALA A 63 -16.50 -2.46 1.31
N LEU A 64 -16.25 -3.55 0.58
CA LEU A 64 -17.30 -4.30 -0.11
C LEU A 64 -18.15 -5.18 0.80
N GLY A 65 -17.74 -5.38 2.06
CA GLY A 65 -18.39 -6.32 2.96
C GLY A 65 -18.02 -7.78 2.71
N ASP A 66 -16.98 -8.05 1.91
CA ASP A 66 -16.52 -9.40 1.58
C ASP A 66 -15.68 -10.00 2.73
N TYR A 67 -16.23 -10.00 3.95
CA TYR A 67 -15.49 -10.27 5.20
C TYR A 67 -14.89 -11.68 5.28
N ASP A 68 -15.58 -12.69 4.75
CA ASP A 68 -15.08 -14.07 4.71
C ASP A 68 -13.78 -14.17 3.90
N GLN A 69 -13.68 -13.39 2.82
CA GLN A 69 -12.48 -13.33 1.99
C GLN A 69 -11.31 -12.70 2.74
N ALA A 70 -11.57 -11.61 3.48
CA ALA A 70 -10.56 -10.96 4.31
C ALA A 70 -10.09 -11.89 5.45
N ARG A 71 -11.02 -12.59 6.10
CA ARG A 71 -10.73 -13.58 7.14
C ARG A 71 -9.87 -14.73 6.61
N ALA A 72 -10.24 -15.32 5.46
CA ALA A 72 -9.49 -16.40 4.84
C ALA A 72 -8.03 -15.97 4.55
N HIS A 73 -7.85 -14.73 4.08
CA HIS A 73 -6.53 -14.17 3.84
C HIS A 73 -5.72 -14.00 5.13
N LEU A 74 -6.30 -13.42 6.18
CA LEU A 74 -5.63 -13.27 7.48
C LEU A 74 -5.27 -14.63 8.07
N ASP A 75 -6.17 -15.60 8.03
CA ASP A 75 -5.95 -16.98 8.50
C ASP A 75 -4.82 -17.69 7.71
N LEU A 76 -4.65 -17.41 6.42
CA LEU A 76 -3.51 -17.92 5.64
C LEU A 76 -2.16 -17.43 6.22
N PHE A 77 -2.05 -16.15 6.53
CA PHE A 77 -0.81 -15.57 7.08
C PHE A 77 -0.59 -15.92 8.55
N ILE A 78 -1.66 -16.08 9.35
CA ILE A 78 -1.59 -16.65 10.70
C ILE A 78 -0.96 -18.06 10.66
N ARG A 79 -1.44 -18.93 9.76
CA ARG A 79 -0.94 -20.32 9.61
C ARG A 79 0.53 -20.41 9.22
N HIS A 80 1.06 -19.39 8.54
CA HIS A 80 2.42 -19.38 8.00
C HIS A 80 3.36 -18.39 8.67
N GLN A 81 2.97 -17.73 9.76
CA GLN A 81 3.90 -16.95 10.57
C GLN A 81 4.94 -17.88 11.22
N LEU A 82 6.22 -17.50 11.18
CA LEU A 82 7.28 -18.23 11.88
C LEU A 82 7.19 -18.03 13.40
N PRO A 83 7.71 -18.95 14.23
CA PRO A 83 7.82 -18.75 15.68
C PRO A 83 8.56 -17.46 16.08
N SER A 84 9.46 -16.97 15.22
CA SER A 84 10.15 -15.69 15.39
C SER A 84 9.24 -14.46 15.27
N GLY A 85 8.00 -14.63 14.78
CA GLY A 85 7.07 -13.55 14.44
C GLY A 85 7.16 -13.05 13.01
N GLN A 86 8.17 -13.49 12.25
CA GLN A 86 8.32 -13.12 10.85
C GLN A 86 7.16 -13.66 10.00
N LEU A 87 6.60 -12.79 9.17
CA LEU A 87 5.57 -13.13 8.18
C LEU A 87 6.20 -13.56 6.85
N PRO A 88 5.56 -14.47 6.10
CA PRO A 88 5.96 -14.73 4.73
C PRO A 88 5.74 -13.48 3.87
N VAL A 89 6.63 -13.25 2.92
CA VAL A 89 6.49 -12.23 1.86
C VAL A 89 5.50 -12.71 0.81
N ARG A 90 5.52 -14.03 0.53
CA ARG A 90 4.69 -14.65 -0.50
C ARG A 90 4.32 -16.06 -0.14
N VAL A 91 3.05 -16.41 -0.31
CA VAL A 91 2.57 -17.80 -0.29
C VAL A 91 2.09 -18.16 -1.69
N GLU A 92 2.60 -19.26 -2.24
CA GLU A 92 2.31 -19.68 -3.61
C GLU A 92 1.87 -21.15 -3.62
N PHE A 93 0.67 -21.41 -4.11
CA PHE A 93 0.20 -22.77 -4.34
C PHE A 93 0.57 -23.15 -5.77
N VAL A 94 1.84 -23.49 -5.97
CA VAL A 94 2.32 -23.91 -7.29
C VAL A 94 1.53 -25.15 -7.70
N GLY A 95 1.00 -25.13 -8.92
CA GLY A 95 0.47 -26.31 -9.56
C GLY A 95 0.84 -26.33 -11.03
N HIS A 96 1.37 -27.44 -11.52
CA HIS A 96 1.66 -27.59 -12.95
C HIS A 96 0.43 -28.18 -13.63
N THR A 97 0.04 -27.54 -14.75
CA THR A 97 -0.94 -28.11 -15.67
C THR A 97 -0.17 -28.75 -16.81
N PHE A 98 -0.20 -30.09 -16.89
CA PHE A 98 0.35 -30.84 -18.01
C PHE A 98 -0.78 -31.63 -18.67
N GLY A 99 -1.09 -31.33 -19.93
CA GLY A 99 -2.00 -32.14 -20.76
C GLY A 99 -3.38 -32.41 -20.15
N GLY A 100 -4.02 -31.42 -19.52
CA GLY A 100 -5.33 -31.56 -18.88
C GLY A 100 -5.31 -32.09 -17.43
N TYR A 101 -4.13 -32.44 -16.89
CA TYR A 101 -3.96 -32.78 -15.48
C TYR A 101 -3.53 -31.55 -14.69
N HIS A 102 -4.38 -31.12 -13.76
CA HIS A 102 -4.04 -30.09 -12.77
C HIS A 102 -3.42 -30.75 -11.55
N THR A 103 -2.10 -30.63 -11.39
CA THR A 103 -1.45 -31.00 -10.13
C THR A 103 -1.47 -29.77 -9.24
N ARG A 104 -2.31 -29.70 -8.20
CA ARG A 104 -2.11 -28.73 -7.11
C ARG A 104 -1.01 -29.32 -6.22
N LEU A 105 0.11 -28.64 -5.98
CA LEU A 105 1.06 -29.14 -4.98
C LEU A 105 0.32 -29.34 -3.65
N ALA A 106 0.54 -30.49 -3.02
CA ALA A 106 -0.04 -30.79 -1.71
C ALA A 106 0.43 -29.83 -0.61
N ARG A 107 1.52 -29.08 -0.84
CA ARG A 107 2.08 -28.09 0.09
C ARG A 107 2.39 -26.77 -0.63
N PRO A 108 2.01 -25.61 -0.06
CA PRO A 108 2.35 -24.32 -0.63
C PRO A 108 3.86 -24.04 -0.54
N LYS A 109 4.39 -23.33 -1.53
CA LYS A 109 5.71 -22.71 -1.48
C LYS A 109 5.59 -21.39 -0.71
N VAL A 110 6.14 -21.36 0.50
CA VAL A 110 6.12 -20.20 1.39
C VAL A 110 7.49 -19.54 1.37
N LEU A 111 7.53 -18.25 1.00
CA LEU A 111 8.76 -17.47 0.92
C LEU A 111 8.75 -16.36 1.96
N TYR A 112 9.82 -16.29 2.76
CA TYR A 112 10.03 -15.25 3.77
C TYR A 112 11.00 -14.15 3.31
N ARG A 113 11.58 -14.30 2.11
CA ARG A 113 12.54 -13.38 1.49
C ARG A 113 12.07 -12.95 0.11
N ALA A 114 12.22 -11.66 -0.19
CA ALA A 114 12.07 -11.11 -1.53
C ALA A 114 13.35 -11.39 -2.35
N GLY A 115 13.43 -12.58 -2.95
CA GLY A 115 14.57 -13.00 -3.77
C GLY A 115 15.78 -13.52 -2.98
N GLY A 116 16.80 -14.00 -3.71
CA GLY A 116 17.93 -14.75 -3.14
C GLY A 116 19.06 -13.91 -2.53
N ILE A 117 19.11 -12.59 -2.78
CA ILE A 117 20.28 -11.74 -2.45
C ILE A 117 19.99 -10.73 -1.32
N PHE A 118 18.74 -10.32 -1.08
CA PHE A 118 18.40 -9.27 -0.11
C PHE A 118 17.58 -9.77 1.08
N ARG A 119 17.73 -9.07 2.22
CA ARG A 119 17.08 -9.41 3.50
C ARG A 119 15.58 -9.09 3.47
N ASP A 120 14.90 -9.67 4.44
CA ASP A 120 13.45 -9.77 4.54
C ASP A 120 12.75 -8.38 4.48
N PRO A 121 11.73 -8.20 3.62
CA PRO A 121 10.84 -7.04 3.68
C PRO A 121 10.23 -6.89 5.07
N VAL A 122 10.17 -5.65 5.56
CA VAL A 122 9.76 -5.36 6.95
C VAL A 122 8.29 -4.94 7.02
N ASP A 123 7.79 -4.31 5.97
CA ASP A 123 6.41 -3.83 5.90
C ASP A 123 5.31 -4.92 6.01
N PRO A 124 5.49 -6.20 5.58
CA PRO A 124 4.42 -7.18 5.69
C PRO A 124 3.91 -7.39 7.12
N ALA A 125 4.80 -7.38 8.11
CA ALA A 125 4.40 -7.60 9.50
C ALA A 125 3.58 -6.41 10.03
N ALA A 126 3.93 -5.17 9.67
CA ALA A 126 3.16 -3.99 10.07
C ALA A 126 1.80 -3.98 9.38
N LEU A 127 1.77 -4.19 8.06
CA LEU A 127 0.53 -4.24 7.28
C LEU A 127 -0.41 -5.36 7.72
N PHE A 128 0.12 -6.50 8.13
CA PHE A 128 -0.66 -7.62 8.66
C PHE A 128 -1.45 -7.22 9.92
N ILE A 129 -0.78 -6.55 10.87
CA ILE A 129 -1.41 -6.08 12.12
C ILE A 129 -2.46 -5.01 11.81
N VAL A 130 -2.14 -4.07 10.92
CA VAL A 130 -3.08 -3.02 10.50
C VAL A 130 -4.31 -3.63 9.82
N ALA A 131 -4.12 -4.54 8.86
CA ALA A 131 -5.22 -5.19 8.17
C ALA A 131 -6.10 -6.04 9.11
N ALA A 132 -5.51 -6.71 10.10
CA ALA A 132 -6.25 -7.43 11.11
C ALA A 132 -7.08 -6.51 12.02
N ARG A 133 -6.54 -5.34 12.40
CA ARG A 133 -7.33 -4.32 13.11
C ARG A 133 -8.50 -3.84 12.25
N GLU A 134 -8.28 -3.52 10.97
CA GLU A 134 -9.36 -3.08 10.09
C GLU A 134 -10.44 -4.16 9.95
N TYR A 135 -10.06 -5.43 9.76
CA TYR A 135 -11.02 -6.54 9.77
C TYR A 135 -11.84 -6.58 11.06
N PHE A 136 -11.19 -6.47 12.22
CA PHE A 136 -11.88 -6.48 13.51
C PHE A 136 -12.82 -5.27 13.67
N ARG A 137 -12.41 -4.06 13.27
CA ARG A 137 -13.26 -2.85 13.32
C ARG A 137 -14.49 -2.97 12.43
N HIS A 138 -14.38 -3.64 11.29
CA HIS A 138 -15.49 -3.83 10.36
C HIS A 138 -16.46 -4.94 10.80
N THR A 139 -15.98 -5.96 11.52
CA THR A 139 -16.77 -7.18 11.80
C THR A 139 -17.18 -7.34 13.26
N GLY A 140 -16.41 -6.79 14.21
CA GLY A 140 -16.56 -7.07 15.63
C GLY A 140 -16.25 -8.53 16.00
N ASP A 141 -15.54 -9.30 15.15
CA ASP A 141 -15.24 -10.72 15.37
C ASP A 141 -14.25 -10.92 16.53
N MET A 142 -14.79 -10.98 17.75
CA MET A 142 -14.02 -11.19 18.98
C MET A 142 -13.30 -12.53 19.01
N ALA A 143 -13.86 -13.57 18.36
CA ALA A 143 -13.23 -14.89 18.31
C ALA A 143 -11.98 -14.89 17.41
N PHE A 144 -12.01 -14.15 16.30
CA PHE A 144 -10.80 -13.87 15.53
C PHE A 144 -9.80 -13.07 16.37
N CYS A 145 -10.26 -12.00 17.02
CA CYS A 145 -9.42 -11.11 17.82
C CYS A 145 -8.63 -11.85 18.91
N ASP A 146 -9.30 -12.70 19.69
CA ASP A 146 -8.70 -13.52 20.75
C ASP A 146 -7.62 -14.47 20.20
N ARG A 147 -7.90 -15.17 19.09
CA ARG A 147 -6.91 -16.04 18.43
C ARG A 147 -5.74 -15.25 17.82
N PHE A 148 -6.00 -14.03 17.38
CA PHE A 148 -5.01 -13.17 16.75
C PHE A 148 -4.02 -12.58 17.75
N ASP A 149 -4.40 -12.41 19.02
CA ASP A 149 -3.59 -11.77 20.06
C ASP A 149 -2.15 -12.31 20.15
N ALA A 150 -2.01 -13.62 20.32
CA ALA A 150 -0.69 -14.27 20.39
C ALA A 150 0.11 -14.18 19.08
N VAL A 151 -0.58 -14.08 17.93
CA VAL A 151 0.05 -13.93 16.60
C VAL A 151 0.58 -12.50 16.42
N MET A 152 -0.23 -11.51 16.83
CA MET A 152 0.12 -10.10 16.86
C MET A 152 1.33 -9.86 17.75
N ASP A 153 1.34 -10.41 18.96
CA ASP A 153 2.45 -10.25 19.90
C ASP A 153 3.79 -10.76 19.34
N ARG A 154 3.76 -11.84 18.55
CA ARG A 154 4.95 -12.31 17.83
C ARG A 154 5.33 -11.36 16.70
N ALA A 155 4.37 -10.93 15.88
CA ALA A 155 4.61 -10.04 14.74
C ALA A 155 5.22 -8.69 15.20
N VAL A 156 4.64 -8.06 16.21
CA VAL A 156 5.10 -6.77 16.72
C VAL A 156 6.46 -6.91 17.43
N ARG A 157 6.71 -8.01 18.14
CA ARG A 157 8.04 -8.29 18.71
C ARG A 157 9.11 -8.41 17.62
N TRP A 158 8.78 -9.06 16.51
CA TRP A 158 9.69 -9.15 15.36
C TRP A 158 9.96 -7.77 14.72
N LEU A 159 8.93 -6.92 14.61
CA LEU A 159 9.07 -5.54 14.14
C LEU A 159 9.94 -4.70 15.06
N ILE A 160 9.68 -4.72 16.38
CA ILE A 160 10.45 -3.99 17.39
C ILE A 160 11.92 -4.43 17.36
N ALA A 161 12.21 -5.71 17.10
CA ALA A 161 13.58 -6.21 16.95
C ALA A 161 14.34 -5.63 15.74
N GLN A 162 13.66 -4.90 14.84
CA GLN A 162 14.30 -4.17 13.75
C GLN A 162 14.81 -2.78 14.17
N ASP A 163 14.42 -2.27 15.35
CA ASP A 163 15.03 -1.10 15.99
C ASP A 163 16.35 -1.55 16.66
N ARG A 164 17.44 -1.44 15.91
CA ARG A 164 18.77 -1.92 16.29
C ARG A 164 19.57 -0.91 17.09
N ASP A 165 19.25 0.38 16.98
CA ASP A 165 19.89 1.43 17.78
C ASP A 165 19.08 1.86 19.01
N GLY A 166 17.85 1.34 19.16
CA GLY A 166 17.00 1.50 20.34
C GLY A 166 16.37 2.88 20.44
N ASP A 167 16.36 3.67 19.36
CA ASP A 167 15.86 5.03 19.38
C ASP A 167 14.35 5.13 19.19
N GLY A 168 13.65 4.02 18.98
CA GLY A 168 12.21 3.96 18.73
C GLY A 168 11.83 3.97 17.24
N LEU A 169 12.79 3.89 16.33
CA LEU A 169 12.57 3.76 14.88
C LEU A 169 13.18 2.47 14.37
N ILE A 170 12.47 1.77 13.50
CA ILE A 170 12.97 0.54 12.88
C ILE A 170 13.96 0.86 11.77
N GLU A 171 15.01 0.04 11.64
CA GLU A 171 15.90 0.06 10.49
C GLU A 171 15.80 -1.16 9.60
N ASN A 172 16.19 -0.96 8.35
CA ASN A 172 16.14 -1.99 7.34
C ASN A 172 17.42 -2.05 6.50
N ARG A 173 17.51 -3.12 5.71
CA ARG A 173 18.51 -3.29 4.65
C ARG A 173 17.95 -2.80 3.31
N HIS A 174 18.75 -2.88 2.26
CA HIS A 174 18.31 -2.54 0.91
C HIS A 174 17.11 -3.39 0.47
N LEU A 175 16.19 -2.76 -0.27
CA LEU A 175 15.02 -3.39 -0.90
C LEU A 175 14.01 -4.00 0.10
N ALA A 176 13.92 -3.41 1.29
CA ALA A 176 13.12 -3.94 2.38
C ALA A 176 11.72 -3.30 2.53
N ASP A 177 11.41 -2.32 1.69
CA ASP A 177 10.09 -1.70 1.59
C ASP A 177 9.44 -2.03 0.25
N TRP A 178 8.33 -1.36 -0.08
CA TRP A 178 7.62 -1.57 -1.34
C TRP A 178 8.43 -1.14 -2.56
N MET A 179 9.32 -0.14 -2.44
CA MET A 179 10.20 0.29 -3.53
C MET A 179 11.40 -0.66 -3.70
N ASP A 180 11.13 -1.92 -3.98
CA ASP A 180 12.13 -3.00 -4.09
C ASP A 180 13.06 -2.91 -5.33
N SER A 181 13.03 -1.79 -6.04
CA SER A 181 13.98 -1.44 -7.11
C SER A 181 14.95 -0.32 -6.71
N ILE A 182 14.77 0.34 -5.56
CA ILE A 182 15.57 1.49 -5.12
C ILE A 182 16.42 1.13 -3.91
N LEU A 183 17.74 1.32 -4.04
CA LEU A 183 18.73 1.01 -3.02
C LEU A 183 18.75 2.08 -1.92
N LYS A 184 17.74 2.05 -1.05
CA LYS A 184 17.65 2.80 0.22
C LYS A 184 17.73 1.86 1.42
N LYS A 185 18.24 2.31 2.57
CA LYS A 185 18.43 1.49 3.78
C LYS A 185 18.57 2.36 5.03
N ASP A 186 18.71 1.70 6.17
CA ASP A 186 18.74 2.27 7.51
C ASP A 186 17.34 2.72 7.91
N LYS A 187 17.02 4.01 8.10
CA LYS A 187 15.67 4.41 8.53
C LYS A 187 14.85 4.88 7.34
N LEU A 188 13.88 4.09 6.89
CA LEU A 188 12.93 4.50 5.85
C LEU A 188 11.67 5.08 6.47
N PHE A 189 11.17 6.18 5.91
CA PHE A 189 10.02 6.89 6.44
C PHE A 189 8.74 6.07 6.29
N ASN A 190 8.48 5.48 5.12
CA ASN A 190 7.27 4.67 4.93
C ASN A 190 7.19 3.50 5.94
N LEU A 191 8.32 2.86 6.24
CA LEU A 191 8.36 1.72 7.14
C LEU A 191 8.08 2.16 8.57
N ASN A 192 8.61 3.32 8.96
CA ASN A 192 8.37 3.88 10.29
C ASN A 192 6.94 4.43 10.46
N VAL A 193 6.32 4.95 9.39
CA VAL A 193 4.88 5.29 9.39
C VAL A 193 4.03 4.03 9.57
N LEU A 194 4.34 2.95 8.84
CA LEU A 194 3.64 1.67 8.99
C LEU A 194 3.89 1.03 10.36
N PHE A 195 5.11 1.12 10.89
CA PHE A 195 5.45 0.64 12.23
C PHE A 195 4.66 1.38 13.31
N TYR A 196 4.60 2.71 13.24
CA TYR A 196 3.77 3.52 14.12
C TYR A 196 2.29 3.10 14.05
N GLU A 197 1.75 2.94 12.84
CA GLU A 197 0.35 2.53 12.68
C GLU A 197 0.11 1.09 13.16
N GLY A 198 1.09 0.20 13.01
CA GLY A 198 1.06 -1.15 13.56
C GLY A 198 1.06 -1.16 15.10
N LEU A 199 1.81 -0.27 15.75
CA LEU A 199 1.79 -0.11 17.21
C LEU A 199 0.43 0.38 17.70
N ARG A 200 -0.17 1.37 17.01
CA ARG A 200 -1.54 1.82 17.30
C ARG A 200 -2.56 0.70 17.09
N ALA A 201 -2.36 -0.12 16.06
CA ALA A 201 -3.22 -1.27 15.85
C ALA A 201 -3.09 -2.33 16.95
N CYS A 202 -1.89 -2.53 17.49
CA CYS A 202 -1.71 -3.36 18.68
C CYS A 202 -2.43 -2.77 19.90
N GLU A 203 -2.31 -1.47 20.14
CA GLU A 203 -3.04 -0.78 21.21
C GLU A 203 -4.55 -1.01 21.08
N ASP A 204 -5.13 -0.75 19.91
CA ASP A 204 -6.57 -0.87 19.66
C ASP A 204 -7.07 -2.30 19.93
N ILE A 205 -6.33 -3.30 19.47
CA ILE A 205 -6.66 -4.72 19.66
C ILE A 205 -6.56 -5.10 21.15
N LYS A 206 -5.44 -4.80 21.81
CA LYS A 206 -5.23 -5.09 23.24
C LYS A 206 -6.29 -4.44 24.11
N ARG A 207 -6.66 -3.18 23.82
CA ARG A 207 -7.71 -2.45 24.53
C ARG A 207 -9.07 -3.13 24.35
N SER A 208 -9.36 -3.61 23.14
CA SER A 208 -10.62 -4.31 22.84
C SER A 208 -10.72 -5.67 23.54
N LEU A 209 -9.59 -6.33 23.80
CA LEU A 209 -9.49 -7.55 24.61
C LEU A 209 -9.51 -7.29 26.12
N GLY A 210 -9.60 -6.03 26.57
CA GLY A 210 -9.53 -5.66 27.98
C GLY A 210 -8.11 -5.74 28.59
N GLN A 211 -7.08 -5.93 27.77
CA GLN A 211 -5.68 -6.01 28.17
C GLN A 211 -5.07 -4.61 28.27
N THR A 212 -5.58 -3.79 29.19
CA THR A 212 -5.26 -2.35 29.29
C THR A 212 -3.77 -2.06 29.51
N ALA A 213 -3.07 -2.88 30.31
CA ALA A 213 -1.64 -2.68 30.57
C ALA A 213 -0.80 -2.83 29.29
N ASP A 214 -1.05 -3.87 28.50
CA ASP A 214 -0.38 -4.09 27.21
C ASP A 214 -0.75 -3.00 26.20
N ALA A 215 -2.02 -2.57 26.19
CA ALA A 215 -2.46 -1.45 25.34
C ALA A 215 -1.68 -0.17 25.67
N ASP A 216 -1.48 0.15 26.95
CA ASP A 216 -0.69 1.30 27.37
C ASP A 216 0.80 1.18 27.03
N MET A 217 1.36 -0.03 27.02
CA MET A 217 2.73 -0.27 26.55
C MET A 217 2.85 0.04 25.05
N PHE A 218 1.91 -0.41 24.23
CA PHE A 218 1.91 -0.11 22.79
C PHE A 218 1.69 1.37 22.50
N ARG A 219 0.81 2.03 23.26
CA ARG A 219 0.61 3.48 23.20
C ARG A 219 1.92 4.24 23.45
N GLN A 220 2.64 3.88 24.52
CA GLN A 220 3.94 4.52 24.84
C GLN A 220 4.99 4.28 23.75
N ALA A 221 5.02 3.09 23.16
CA ALA A 221 5.91 2.80 22.03
C ALA A 221 5.53 3.64 20.79
N ALA A 222 4.23 3.77 20.50
CA ALA A 222 3.72 4.59 19.41
C ALA A 222 4.04 6.08 19.63
N ASP A 223 3.87 6.60 20.84
CA ASP A 223 4.20 7.98 21.20
C ASP A 223 5.71 8.27 21.01
N ARG A 224 6.57 7.30 21.38
CA ARG A 224 8.01 7.39 21.15
C ARG A 224 8.33 7.44 19.65
N ALA A 225 7.79 6.50 18.87
CA ALA A 225 7.98 6.47 17.42
C ALA A 225 7.49 7.76 16.76
N TYR A 226 6.32 8.27 17.17
CA TYR A 226 5.75 9.53 16.70
C TYR A 226 6.67 10.72 16.95
N ALA A 227 7.18 10.86 18.17
CA ALA A 227 8.09 11.94 18.54
C ALA A 227 9.40 11.89 17.72
N ARG A 228 9.95 10.68 17.51
CA ARG A 228 11.17 10.48 16.73
C ARG A 228 10.94 10.71 15.24
N ILE A 229 9.80 10.28 14.70
CA ILE A 229 9.39 10.59 13.32
C ILE A 229 9.42 12.10 13.09
N HIS A 230 8.82 12.87 14.00
CA HIS A 230 8.77 14.33 13.90
C HIS A 230 10.13 14.99 14.07
N GLY A 231 10.94 14.53 15.02
CA GLY A 231 12.27 15.08 15.27
C GLY A 231 13.28 14.78 14.17
N GLU A 232 13.16 13.63 13.52
CA GLU A 232 14.16 13.16 12.55
C GLU A 232 13.74 13.36 11.09
N PHE A 233 12.49 13.09 10.72
CA PHE A 233 12.10 13.07 9.30
C PHE A 233 11.52 14.39 8.78
N TRP A 234 10.96 15.24 9.63
CA TRP A 234 10.28 16.47 9.21
C TRP A 234 11.28 17.53 8.70
N THR A 235 11.05 18.07 7.50
CA THR A 235 11.92 19.06 6.83
C THR A 235 11.38 20.50 6.89
N CYS A 236 10.31 20.74 7.66
CA CYS A 236 9.48 21.94 7.63
C CYS A 236 8.53 22.06 6.42
N GLU A 237 8.68 21.23 5.38
CA GLU A 237 7.79 21.19 4.21
C GLU A 237 7.13 19.82 4.04
N TYR A 238 7.90 18.74 4.27
CA TYR A 238 7.47 17.35 4.12
C TYR A 238 8.32 16.44 5.01
N PHE A 239 8.06 15.13 5.01
CA PHE A 239 8.93 14.15 5.65
C PHE A 239 9.88 13.51 4.62
N THR A 240 11.19 13.54 4.88
CA THR A 240 12.20 12.93 3.99
C THR A 240 12.01 11.40 3.86
N ASP A 241 12.29 10.80 2.70
CA ASP A 241 12.05 9.35 2.49
C ASP A 241 12.93 8.45 3.36
N TRP A 242 14.16 8.86 3.64
CA TRP A 242 15.10 8.01 4.39
C TRP A 242 16.18 8.81 5.11
N ILE A 243 16.71 8.21 6.17
CA ILE A 243 17.81 8.74 6.97
C ILE A 243 18.90 7.69 7.10
N ARG A 244 20.13 8.08 6.78
CA ARG A 244 21.35 7.27 6.92
C ARG A 244 22.49 8.12 7.47
N GLY A 245 22.67 8.05 8.79
CA GLY A 245 23.56 8.97 9.51
C GLY A 245 23.16 10.41 9.23
N ARG A 246 24.09 11.23 8.72
CA ARG A 246 23.81 12.63 8.35
C ARG A 246 23.10 12.81 7.00
N ARG A 247 22.97 11.75 6.20
CA ARG A 247 22.37 11.82 4.86
C ARG A 247 20.88 11.61 4.93
N ARG A 248 20.15 12.36 4.11
CA ARG A 248 18.68 12.33 4.02
C ARG A 248 18.26 12.14 2.56
N GLY A 249 17.11 11.51 2.36
CA GLY A 249 16.44 11.35 1.07
C GLY A 249 15.70 12.61 0.62
N GLY A 250 15.04 12.51 -0.54
CA GLY A 250 14.12 13.54 -1.02
C GLY A 250 12.70 13.34 -0.47
N PHE A 251 11.73 13.96 -1.13
CA PHE A 251 10.31 13.66 -0.97
C PHE A 251 9.99 12.33 -1.64
N SER A 252 9.24 11.48 -0.93
CA SER A 252 8.63 10.29 -1.49
C SER A 252 7.14 10.27 -1.13
N ALA A 253 6.31 10.01 -2.15
CA ALA A 253 4.87 10.18 -2.07
C ALA A 253 4.23 9.15 -1.12
N ASP A 254 4.69 7.90 -1.16
CA ASP A 254 4.26 6.82 -0.28
C ASP A 254 4.25 7.22 1.19
N GLY A 255 5.41 7.57 1.77
CA GLY A 255 5.51 7.88 3.19
C GLY A 255 4.68 9.10 3.57
N ASN A 256 4.69 10.16 2.75
CA ASN A 256 3.97 11.41 3.05
C ASN A 256 2.45 11.24 2.90
N VAL A 257 1.97 10.51 1.89
CA VAL A 257 0.54 10.20 1.72
C VAL A 257 0.04 9.31 2.86
N LEU A 258 0.83 8.31 3.27
CA LEU A 258 0.49 7.46 4.42
C LEU A 258 0.53 8.21 5.74
N ALA A 259 1.47 9.15 5.91
CA ALA A 259 1.53 9.98 7.10
C ALA A 259 0.28 10.84 7.27
N MET A 260 -0.24 11.41 6.18
CA MET A 260 -1.53 12.11 6.20
C MET A 260 -2.71 11.15 6.46
N LEU A 261 -2.69 9.98 5.81
CA LEU A 261 -3.79 9.00 5.90
C LEU A 261 -3.96 8.45 7.32
N PHE A 262 -2.86 8.13 8.01
CA PHE A 262 -2.85 7.56 9.35
C PHE A 262 -2.80 8.62 10.47
N GLY A 263 -2.75 9.90 10.11
CA GLY A 263 -2.70 11.00 11.08
C GLY A 263 -1.35 11.15 11.79
N VAL A 264 -0.27 10.63 11.21
CA VAL A 264 1.10 10.94 11.63
C VAL A 264 1.41 12.40 11.34
N ALA A 265 1.05 12.88 10.15
CA ALA A 265 1.14 14.29 9.83
C ALA A 265 -0.04 15.04 10.46
N THR A 266 0.26 16.08 11.25
CA THR A 266 -0.76 17.04 11.70
C THR A 266 -1.45 17.71 10.51
N GLU A 267 -2.60 18.34 10.75
CA GLU A 267 -3.35 19.04 9.70
C GLU A 267 -2.51 20.13 9.01
N GLU A 268 -1.72 20.88 9.78
CA GLU A 268 -0.80 21.90 9.24
C GLU A 268 0.33 21.28 8.41
N GLN A 269 0.96 20.22 8.89
CA GLN A 269 1.97 19.50 8.11
C GLN A 269 1.38 18.90 6.83
N SER A 270 0.16 18.37 6.91
CA SER A 270 -0.57 17.82 5.76
C SER A 270 -0.81 18.90 4.70
N ARG A 271 -1.20 20.11 5.10
CA ARG A 271 -1.32 21.26 4.18
C ARG A 271 0.02 21.62 3.54
N ARG A 272 1.13 21.60 4.29
CA ARG A 272 2.47 21.86 3.76
C ARG A 272 2.93 20.79 2.76
N ILE A 273 2.66 19.52 3.06
CA ILE A 273 2.91 18.40 2.14
C ILE A 273 2.12 18.60 0.83
N MET A 274 0.83 18.94 0.92
CA MET A 274 -0.01 19.22 -0.26
C MET A 274 0.48 20.44 -1.05
N ALA A 275 0.92 21.50 -0.35
CA ALA A 275 1.51 22.67 -0.99
C ALA A 275 2.81 22.31 -1.72
N TYR A 276 3.65 21.46 -1.14
CA TYR A 276 4.86 20.94 -1.79
C TYR A 276 4.53 20.12 -3.05
N ILE A 277 3.58 19.19 -2.97
CA ILE A 277 3.10 18.38 -4.11
C ILE A 277 2.67 19.28 -5.27
N THR A 278 1.83 20.28 -4.97
CA THR A 278 1.32 21.24 -5.96
C THR A 278 2.45 22.09 -6.54
N THR A 279 3.33 22.65 -5.70
CA THR A 279 4.42 23.55 -6.11
C THR A 279 5.42 22.85 -7.01
N GLN A 280 5.73 21.57 -6.73
CA GLN A 280 6.63 20.76 -7.55
C GLN A 280 5.91 20.13 -8.76
N GLY A 281 4.60 20.35 -8.92
CA GLY A 281 3.79 19.83 -10.01
C GLY A 281 3.70 18.30 -10.05
N LEU A 282 3.73 17.64 -8.89
CA LEU A 282 3.72 16.17 -8.80
C LEU A 282 2.35 15.57 -9.14
N ASP A 283 1.28 16.35 -9.01
CA ASP A 283 -0.09 16.00 -9.33
C ASP A 283 -0.69 16.82 -10.50
N ALA A 284 0.15 17.60 -11.21
CA ALA A 284 -0.31 18.55 -12.23
C ALA A 284 -0.89 17.87 -13.48
N ARG A 285 -0.22 16.82 -13.98
CA ARG A 285 -0.60 16.07 -15.21
C ARG A 285 -0.91 14.60 -14.96
N THR A 286 -0.59 14.14 -13.76
CA THR A 286 -0.66 12.75 -13.33
C THR A 286 -1.31 12.73 -11.96
N PRO A 287 -1.98 11.66 -11.52
CA PRO A 287 -2.63 11.62 -10.21
C PRO A 287 -1.64 11.90 -9.06
N LEU A 288 -0.48 11.24 -9.06
CA LEU A 288 0.65 11.58 -8.18
C LEU A 288 1.94 10.91 -8.66
N ARG A 289 3.04 11.66 -8.75
CA ARG A 289 4.38 11.11 -9.00
C ARG A 289 4.99 10.50 -7.74
N THR A 290 5.76 9.43 -7.92
CA THR A 290 6.31 8.61 -6.83
C THR A 290 7.31 9.33 -5.93
N CYS A 291 8.18 10.18 -6.48
CA CYS A 291 9.22 10.87 -5.70
C CYS A 291 9.66 12.19 -6.33
N HIS A 292 10.26 13.05 -5.51
CA HIS A 292 10.92 14.28 -5.93
C HIS A 292 12.12 14.62 -5.02
N PRO A 293 13.33 14.88 -5.57
CA PRO A 293 13.71 14.68 -6.96
C PRO A 293 13.65 13.19 -7.35
N VAL A 294 13.61 12.91 -8.65
CA VAL A 294 13.64 11.53 -9.16
C VAL A 294 14.94 10.86 -8.73
N TYR A 295 14.83 9.64 -8.20
CA TYR A 295 16.01 8.86 -7.81
C TYR A 295 17.01 8.72 -8.98
N PRO A 296 18.32 8.91 -8.76
CA PRO A 296 19.32 8.74 -9.80
C PRO A 296 19.49 7.26 -10.18
N LEU A 297 19.88 6.98 -11.43
CA LEU A 297 20.08 5.62 -11.94
C LEU A 297 21.04 4.77 -11.07
N ARG A 298 22.05 5.39 -10.47
CA ARG A 298 23.01 4.72 -9.56
C ARG A 298 22.39 4.14 -8.29
N GLN A 299 21.18 4.58 -7.93
CA GLN A 299 20.41 4.03 -6.80
C GLN A 299 19.43 2.94 -7.25
N VAL A 300 19.32 2.66 -8.53
CA VAL A 300 18.47 1.57 -9.03
C VAL A 300 19.20 0.26 -8.86
N PHE A 301 18.49 -0.75 -8.37
CA PHE A 301 19.04 -2.08 -8.28
C PHE A 301 19.39 -2.61 -9.69
N PRO A 302 20.62 -3.11 -9.95
CA PRO A 302 21.08 -3.41 -11.30
C PRO A 302 20.19 -4.36 -12.11
N PHE A 303 19.51 -5.31 -11.47
CA PHE A 303 18.60 -6.23 -12.17
C PHE A 303 17.42 -5.51 -12.83
N TYR A 304 16.90 -4.43 -12.25
CA TYR A 304 15.85 -3.61 -12.86
C TYR A 304 16.36 -2.83 -14.09
N VAL A 305 17.63 -2.42 -14.07
CA VAL A 305 18.29 -1.81 -15.23
C VAL A 305 18.44 -2.84 -16.35
N LEU A 306 18.95 -4.04 -16.02
CA LEU A 306 19.14 -5.14 -16.97
C LEU A 306 17.81 -5.67 -17.54
N ALA A 307 16.74 -5.66 -16.75
CA ALA A 307 15.39 -6.03 -17.17
C ALA A 307 14.70 -4.97 -18.04
N GLY A 308 15.33 -3.81 -18.28
CA GLY A 308 14.76 -2.74 -19.11
C GLY A 308 13.64 -1.94 -18.43
N ILE A 309 13.59 -1.95 -17.10
CA ILE A 309 12.63 -1.21 -16.27
C ILE A 309 13.32 -0.38 -15.17
N PRO A 310 14.37 0.41 -15.51
CA PRO A 310 15.09 1.19 -14.50
C PRO A 310 14.22 2.27 -13.85
N ASP A 311 13.11 2.64 -14.49
CA ASP A 311 12.17 3.68 -14.12
C ASP A 311 11.03 3.22 -13.21
N TYR A 312 10.99 1.94 -12.84
CA TYR A 312 9.90 1.27 -12.12
C TYR A 312 9.34 2.05 -10.92
N HIS A 313 10.12 2.20 -9.85
CA HIS A 313 9.74 3.05 -8.71
C HIS A 313 10.24 4.50 -8.84
N ARG A 314 10.87 4.87 -9.97
CA ARG A 314 11.45 6.21 -10.14
C ARG A 314 10.46 7.19 -10.76
N THR A 315 9.84 6.80 -11.87
CA THR A 315 9.02 7.70 -12.69
C THR A 315 7.74 7.07 -13.21
N LEU A 316 7.60 5.73 -13.21
CA LEU A 316 6.29 5.14 -13.46
C LEU A 316 5.31 5.53 -12.35
N LEU A 317 4.05 5.56 -12.73
CA LEU A 317 2.96 5.96 -11.87
C LEU A 317 2.30 4.75 -11.24
N TRP A 318 2.05 4.86 -9.95
CA TRP A 318 1.39 3.86 -9.14
C TRP A 318 0.03 4.42 -8.70
N PRO A 319 -1.10 3.98 -9.29
CA PRO A 319 -2.42 4.54 -9.03
C PRO A 319 -2.79 4.63 -7.54
N TRP A 320 -2.34 3.68 -6.71
CA TRP A 320 -2.60 3.72 -5.28
C TRP A 320 -2.13 5.01 -4.58
N LEU A 321 -1.01 5.60 -5.03
CA LEU A 321 -0.49 6.85 -4.46
C LEU A 321 -1.47 8.01 -4.67
N GLY A 322 -1.92 8.19 -5.91
CA GLY A 322 -2.91 9.22 -6.24
C GLY A 322 -4.27 8.93 -5.60
N THR A 323 -4.65 7.65 -5.52
CA THR A 323 -5.91 7.20 -4.91
C THR A 323 -5.97 7.58 -3.43
N LEU A 324 -4.94 7.23 -2.65
CA LEU A 324 -4.87 7.59 -1.23
C LEU A 324 -4.70 9.10 -1.03
N ASN A 325 -3.98 9.77 -1.94
CA ASN A 325 -3.86 11.23 -1.86
C ASN A 325 -5.20 11.93 -2.09
N ALA A 326 -6.07 11.40 -2.96
CA ALA A 326 -7.44 11.90 -3.12
C ALA A 326 -8.25 11.79 -1.82
N VAL A 327 -8.10 10.69 -1.07
CA VAL A 327 -8.70 10.56 0.27
C VAL A 327 -8.19 11.65 1.22
N ASN A 328 -6.88 11.93 1.22
CA ASN A 328 -6.30 13.00 2.03
C ASN A 328 -6.80 14.39 1.61
N LYS A 329 -6.92 14.68 0.31
CA LYS A 329 -7.49 15.94 -0.22
C LYS A 329 -8.92 16.14 0.31
N ALA A 330 -9.76 15.11 0.23
CA ALA A 330 -11.12 15.16 0.75
C ALA A 330 -11.18 15.39 2.27
N ARG A 331 -10.30 14.73 3.05
CA ARG A 331 -10.20 14.91 4.52
C ARG A 331 -9.75 16.31 4.90
N LEU A 332 -8.92 16.96 4.08
CA LEU A 332 -8.49 18.35 4.25
C LEU A 332 -9.51 19.39 3.74
N GLY A 333 -10.68 18.93 3.27
CA GLY A 333 -11.78 19.78 2.81
C GLY A 333 -11.85 19.99 1.29
N ASP A 334 -10.86 19.54 0.53
CA ASP A 334 -10.83 19.68 -0.93
C ASP A 334 -11.41 18.44 -1.63
N ARG A 335 -12.74 18.29 -1.49
CA ARG A 335 -13.49 17.20 -2.14
C ARG A 335 -13.49 17.27 -3.66
N GLU A 336 -13.44 18.48 -4.24
CA GLU A 336 -13.46 18.62 -5.70
C GLU A 336 -12.13 18.14 -6.31
N ALA A 337 -10.99 18.48 -5.73
CA ALA A 337 -9.70 17.94 -6.18
C ALA A 337 -9.61 16.42 -6.00
N ALA A 338 -10.22 15.86 -4.94
CA ALA A 338 -10.30 14.42 -4.77
C ALA A 338 -11.09 13.74 -5.91
N VAL A 339 -12.23 14.32 -6.31
CA VAL A 339 -13.03 13.83 -7.46
C VAL A 339 -12.24 13.96 -8.77
N VAL A 340 -11.50 15.05 -8.96
CA VAL A 340 -10.60 15.22 -10.13
C VAL A 340 -9.61 14.06 -10.22
N ASP A 341 -8.91 13.76 -9.13
CA ASP A 341 -7.85 12.74 -9.12
C ASP A 341 -8.41 11.33 -9.34
N LEU A 342 -9.51 10.98 -8.64
CA LEU A 342 -10.17 9.68 -8.82
C LEU A 342 -10.77 9.51 -10.22
N ALA A 343 -11.29 10.57 -10.82
CA ALA A 343 -11.79 10.52 -12.20
C ALA A 343 -10.65 10.32 -13.20
N ARG A 344 -9.51 11.01 -13.03
CA ARG A 344 -8.31 10.80 -13.88
C ARG A 344 -7.80 9.37 -13.83
N ILE A 345 -7.72 8.78 -12.63
CA ILE A 345 -7.36 7.37 -12.47
C ILE A 345 -8.43 6.48 -13.10
N GLY A 346 -9.70 6.79 -12.86
CA GLY A 346 -10.84 6.05 -13.41
C GLY A 346 -10.87 6.02 -14.94
N GLU A 347 -10.51 7.12 -15.61
CA GLU A 347 -10.36 7.17 -17.06
C GLU A 347 -9.31 6.18 -17.59
N TRP A 348 -8.23 5.93 -16.84
CA TRP A 348 -7.26 4.90 -17.21
C TRP A 348 -7.87 3.51 -17.11
N PHE A 349 -8.60 3.22 -16.03
CA PHE A 349 -9.27 1.93 -15.86
C PHE A 349 -10.34 1.70 -16.92
N LEU A 350 -11.07 2.75 -17.30
CA LEU A 350 -12.07 2.69 -18.37
C LEU A 350 -11.46 2.45 -19.74
N ARG A 351 -10.35 3.13 -20.06
CA ARG A 351 -9.64 2.97 -21.34
C ARG A 351 -9.15 1.55 -21.53
N GLU A 352 -8.54 0.98 -20.50
CA GLU A 352 -7.95 -0.36 -20.54
C GLU A 352 -8.99 -1.45 -20.24
N ASN A 353 -10.18 -1.05 -19.77
CA ASN A 353 -11.19 -1.94 -19.20
C ASN A 353 -10.60 -2.91 -18.16
N ALA A 354 -9.61 -2.46 -17.39
CA ALA A 354 -8.94 -3.23 -16.35
C ALA A 354 -8.10 -2.33 -15.43
N VAL A 355 -7.79 -2.83 -14.24
CA VAL A 355 -6.87 -2.21 -13.28
C VAL A 355 -5.50 -2.85 -13.39
N ALA A 356 -4.51 -2.09 -13.85
CA ALA A 356 -3.13 -2.52 -13.95
C ALA A 356 -2.28 -2.08 -12.74
N GLU A 357 -1.09 -2.66 -12.60
CA GLU A 357 -0.13 -2.32 -11.55
C GLU A 357 0.53 -0.96 -11.72
N VAL A 358 1.19 -0.73 -12.87
CA VAL A 358 1.97 0.48 -13.14
C VAL A 358 1.62 1.08 -14.50
N TYR A 359 1.64 2.41 -14.54
CA TYR A 359 1.27 3.20 -15.71
C TYR A 359 2.41 4.15 -16.13
N THR A 360 2.47 4.45 -17.43
CA THR A 360 3.31 5.53 -17.96
C THR A 360 2.72 6.90 -17.62
N ALA A 361 3.46 7.98 -17.89
CA ALA A 361 2.98 9.35 -17.67
C ALA A 361 1.72 9.70 -18.48
N GLU A 362 1.48 8.98 -19.58
CA GLU A 362 0.32 9.12 -20.47
C GLU A 362 -0.90 8.31 -19.99
N GLY A 363 -0.78 7.60 -18.86
CA GLY A 363 -1.86 6.78 -18.32
C GLY A 363 -2.12 5.51 -19.12
N ARG A 364 -1.06 4.86 -19.63
CA ARG A 364 -1.13 3.53 -20.25
C ARG A 364 -0.42 2.50 -19.39
N PRO A 365 -0.95 1.27 -19.22
CA PRO A 365 -0.23 0.19 -18.55
C PRO A 365 1.12 -0.05 -19.21
N VAL A 366 2.15 -0.29 -18.41
CA VAL A 366 3.49 -0.54 -18.97
C VAL A 366 3.53 -1.88 -19.68
N ALA A 367 3.96 -1.86 -20.94
CA ALA A 367 4.23 -3.06 -21.73
C ALA A 367 5.57 -2.91 -22.44
N ARG A 368 6.54 -3.75 -22.07
CA ARG A 368 7.92 -3.76 -22.59
C ARG A 368 8.36 -5.19 -22.84
N ARG A 369 9.44 -5.35 -23.62
CA ARG A 369 9.96 -6.65 -24.07
C ARG A 369 10.12 -7.71 -22.97
N PHE A 370 10.52 -7.31 -21.75
CA PHE A 370 10.78 -8.24 -20.65
C PHE A 370 9.89 -8.00 -19.43
N TYR A 371 8.92 -7.08 -19.52
CA TYR A 371 8.07 -6.73 -18.41
C TYR A 371 6.75 -6.14 -18.89
N HIS A 372 5.66 -6.71 -18.40
CA HIS A 372 4.30 -6.20 -18.58
C HIS A 372 3.71 -5.95 -17.20
N ALA A 373 3.00 -4.83 -17.06
CA ALA A 373 2.26 -4.52 -15.84
C ALA A 373 1.26 -5.64 -15.55
N GLU A 374 1.14 -5.99 -14.27
CA GLU A 374 0.18 -7.01 -13.83
C GLU A 374 -1.27 -6.52 -14.04
N VAL A 375 -2.13 -7.39 -14.58
CA VAL A 375 -3.56 -7.12 -14.84
C VAL A 375 -4.37 -8.41 -14.66
N PRO A 376 -5.46 -8.41 -13.84
CA PRO A 376 -5.82 -7.38 -12.88
C PRO A 376 -4.81 -7.29 -11.73
N PHE A 377 -4.68 -6.11 -11.12
CA PHE A 377 -3.83 -5.91 -9.94
C PHE A 377 -4.64 -5.52 -8.70
N ALA A 378 -4.63 -6.40 -7.70
CA ALA A 378 -5.53 -6.34 -6.53
C ALA A 378 -5.28 -5.13 -5.64
N TRP A 379 -4.02 -4.70 -5.47
CA TRP A 379 -3.68 -3.58 -4.58
C TRP A 379 -4.29 -2.27 -5.10
N ASN A 380 -4.05 -1.91 -6.37
CA ASN A 380 -4.65 -0.70 -6.96
C ASN A 380 -6.18 -0.79 -6.98
N ALA A 381 -6.74 -1.95 -7.32
CA ALA A 381 -8.19 -2.15 -7.38
C ALA A 381 -8.82 -1.98 -5.99
N GLY A 382 -8.23 -2.61 -4.96
CA GLY A 382 -8.70 -2.56 -3.59
C GLY A 382 -8.64 -1.16 -2.99
N LEU A 383 -7.54 -0.43 -3.20
CA LEU A 383 -7.45 0.94 -2.70
C LEU A 383 -8.37 1.91 -3.45
N TYR A 384 -8.61 1.70 -4.74
CA TYR A 384 -9.59 2.50 -5.48
C TYR A 384 -11.01 2.27 -4.95
N VAL A 385 -11.39 1.02 -4.72
CA VAL A 385 -12.66 0.65 -4.07
C VAL A 385 -12.77 1.31 -2.69
N TYR A 386 -11.73 1.18 -1.85
CA TYR A 386 -11.68 1.84 -0.54
C TYR A 386 -11.91 3.36 -0.65
N ALA A 387 -11.20 4.04 -1.54
CA ALA A 387 -11.32 5.50 -1.69
C ALA A 387 -12.71 5.93 -2.15
N VAL A 388 -13.32 5.20 -3.08
CA VAL A 388 -14.69 5.49 -3.56
C VAL A 388 -15.69 5.38 -2.41
N HIS A 389 -15.62 4.32 -1.59
CA HIS A 389 -16.47 4.17 -0.40
C HIS A 389 -16.19 5.23 0.67
N ALA A 390 -14.91 5.50 0.95
CA ALA A 390 -14.51 6.49 1.95
C ALA A 390 -15.04 7.91 1.61
N LEU A 391 -15.30 8.19 0.33
CA LEU A 391 -15.85 9.46 -0.14
C LEU A 391 -17.36 9.38 -0.44
N GLY A 392 -17.99 8.21 -0.36
CA GLY A 392 -19.41 8.00 -0.68
C GLY A 392 -19.73 8.21 -2.18
N LEU A 393 -18.84 7.74 -3.07
CA LEU A 393 -18.92 7.98 -4.52
C LEU A 393 -19.38 6.75 -5.32
N GLU A 394 -19.67 5.62 -4.67
CA GLU A 394 -20.05 4.35 -5.30
C GLU A 394 -21.41 4.40 -6.03
N GLY A 395 -22.25 5.39 -5.68
CA GLY A 395 -23.64 5.50 -6.13
C GLY A 395 -24.63 4.91 -5.12
N ASP A 396 -25.93 5.08 -5.32
CA ASP A 396 -26.93 4.49 -4.42
C ASP A 396 -26.80 2.96 -4.45
N ARG A 397 -26.71 2.35 -3.26
CA ARG A 397 -26.82 0.89 -3.13
C ARG A 397 -28.21 0.51 -3.67
N PRO A 398 -28.34 -0.40 -4.65
CA PRO A 398 -29.62 -1.04 -4.87
C PRO A 398 -29.99 -1.72 -3.54
N GLY A 399 -31.09 -1.28 -2.96
CA GLY A 399 -31.59 -1.75 -1.65
C GLY A 399 -31.98 -3.21 -1.65
#